data_AF-A0A164JT58-F1
#
_entry.id   AF-A0A164JT58-F1
#
_cell.length_a   1.000
_cell.length_b   1.000
_cell.length_c   1.000
_cell.angle_alpha   90.00
_cell.angle_beta   90.00
_cell.angle_gamma   90.00
#
_symmetry.space_group_name_H-M   'P 1'
#
loop_
_entity.id
_entity.type
_entity.pdbx_description
1 polymer ?
#
loop_
_entity_poly.entity_id
_entity_poly.type
_entity_poly.pdbx_seq_one_letter_code
_entity_poly.pdbx_strand_id
1 'polypeptide(L)'
;STNDSTSNSVSNFHHSSSSSAKSANTDATLVKDHLCQEMESRLADGQLLLEFELIPRRKAGADFSMAVHPDNLCRNQYQDVLPYEENRVKLTPSQDNRTGYINASHISAAVG
;
A
#
# COMPACT_ATOMS: atom_id res chain seq x y z
N SER A 1 -26.58 -3.15 68.39
CA SER A 1 -26.14 -1.86 67.83
C SER A 1 -25.42 -2.11 66.53
N THR A 2 -25.86 -1.39 65.48
CA THR A 2 -25.17 -1.00 64.24
C THR A 2 -24.64 -2.08 63.29
N ASN A 3 -25.50 -2.45 62.35
CA ASN A 3 -25.38 -2.38 60.88
C ASN A 3 -24.06 -1.80 60.32
N ASP A 4 -23.49 -2.43 59.28
CA ASP A 4 -23.43 -1.81 57.94
C ASP A 4 -23.21 -2.86 56.82
N SER A 5 -23.73 -2.53 55.65
CA SER A 5 -23.90 -3.35 54.45
C SER A 5 -22.81 -3.04 53.43
N THR A 6 -22.47 -3.96 52.52
CA THR A 6 -22.18 -3.60 51.12
C THR A 6 -22.51 -4.76 50.20
N SER A 7 -23.51 -4.52 49.36
CA SER A 7 -23.90 -5.30 48.18
C SER A 7 -23.03 -4.88 47.00
N ASN A 8 -22.69 -5.78 46.07
CA ASN A 8 -22.64 -5.40 44.66
C ASN A 8 -22.72 -6.61 43.73
N SER A 9 -23.90 -6.77 43.13
CA SER A 9 -24.10 -7.42 41.84
C SER A 9 -23.28 -6.71 40.77
N VAL A 10 -22.63 -7.47 39.89
CA VAL A 10 -22.22 -6.95 38.58
C VAL A 10 -22.92 -7.78 37.51
N SER A 11 -23.77 -7.07 36.78
CA SER A 11 -24.78 -7.54 35.85
C SER A 11 -24.22 -7.97 34.49
N ASN A 12 -24.89 -8.96 33.90
CA ASN A 12 -24.86 -9.31 32.48
C ASN A 12 -24.92 -8.08 31.56
N PHE A 13 -23.95 -7.95 30.65
CA PHE A 13 -24.10 -7.10 29.48
C PHE A 13 -24.58 -7.94 28.28
N HIS A 14 -25.90 -7.96 28.09
CA HIS A 14 -26.51 -8.31 26.81
C HIS A 14 -26.18 -7.21 25.79
N HIS A 15 -25.51 -7.60 24.70
CA HIS A 15 -25.38 -6.76 23.52
C HIS A 15 -26.68 -6.84 22.72
N SER A 16 -27.68 -6.05 23.12
CA SER A 16 -28.84 -5.76 22.28
C SER A 16 -28.69 -4.35 21.74
N SER A 17 -28.16 -4.23 20.52
CA SER A 17 -28.20 -2.98 19.76
C SER A 17 -29.38 -3.02 18.80
N SER A 18 -30.31 -2.15 19.11
CA SER A 18 -31.56 -1.83 18.45
C SER A 18 -31.42 -1.53 16.95
N SER A 19 -32.42 -2.01 16.22
CA SER A 19 -32.71 -1.68 14.83
C SER A 19 -33.09 -0.21 14.67
N SER A 20 -32.30 0.57 13.92
CA SER A 20 -32.75 1.76 13.20
C SER A 20 -31.77 2.08 12.06
N ALA A 21 -32.22 1.78 10.83
CA ALA A 21 -31.75 2.28 9.53
C ALA A 21 -30.24 2.26 9.23
N LYS A 22 -29.70 1.10 8.81
CA LYS A 22 -28.46 0.99 8.00
C LYS A 22 -28.56 -0.16 6.97
N SER A 23 -29.59 -0.17 6.14
CA SER A 23 -29.82 -1.29 5.20
C SER A 23 -28.93 -1.29 3.94
N ALA A 24 -28.05 -0.30 3.76
CA ALA A 24 -27.11 -0.27 2.63
C ALA A 24 -25.65 -0.59 3.03
N ASN A 25 -25.36 -0.74 4.33
CA ASN A 25 -23.97 -0.86 4.83
C ASN A 25 -23.59 -2.28 5.27
N THR A 26 -24.55 -3.20 5.41
CA THR A 26 -24.27 -4.58 5.80
C THR A 26 -23.60 -5.37 4.68
N ASP A 27 -24.00 -5.14 3.43
CA ASP A 27 -23.49 -5.90 2.27
C ASP A 27 -22.02 -5.55 1.95
N ALA A 28 -21.67 -4.26 1.96
CA ALA A 28 -20.30 -3.80 1.76
C ALA A 28 -19.36 -4.24 2.91
N THR A 29 -19.88 -4.30 4.14
CA THR A 29 -19.10 -4.78 5.29
C THR A 29 -18.85 -6.28 5.20
N LEU A 30 -19.86 -7.08 4.82
CA LEU A 30 -19.73 -8.52 4.61
C LEU A 30 -18.76 -8.85 3.46
N VAL A 31 -18.80 -8.09 2.37
CA VAL A 31 -17.85 -8.25 1.23
C VAL A 31 -16.43 -7.94 1.68
N LYS A 32 -16.23 -6.87 2.46
CA LYS A 32 -14.90 -6.53 3.01
C LYS A 32 -14.40 -7.62 3.96
N ASP A 33 -15.26 -8.12 4.85
CA ASP A 33 -14.88 -9.13 5.83
C ASP A 33 -14.52 -10.45 5.13
N HIS A 34 -15.27 -10.85 4.10
CA HIS A 34 -14.95 -12.02 3.28
C HIS A 34 -13.62 -11.84 2.52
N LEU A 35 -13.39 -10.65 1.93
CA LEU A 35 -12.12 -10.34 1.26
C LEU A 35 -10.94 -10.39 2.26
N CYS A 36 -11.11 -9.84 3.46
CA CYS A 36 -10.10 -9.91 4.51
C CYS A 36 -9.79 -11.37 4.88
N GLN A 37 -10.81 -12.20 5.08
CA GLN A 37 -10.63 -13.62 5.43
C GLN A 37 -9.90 -14.39 4.32
N GLU A 38 -10.23 -14.12 3.06
CA GLU A 38 -9.55 -14.74 1.91
C GLU A 38 -8.08 -14.33 1.83
N MET A 39 -7.78 -13.04 2.05
CA MET A 39 -6.41 -12.53 2.09
C MET A 39 -5.60 -13.19 3.21
N GLU A 40 -6.16 -13.33 4.41
CA GLU A 40 -5.53 -14.01 5.55
C GLU A 40 -5.24 -15.48 5.26
N SER A 41 -6.20 -16.20 4.65
CA SER A 41 -6.00 -17.59 4.23
C SER A 41 -4.85 -17.72 3.22
N ARG A 42 -4.84 -16.87 2.18
CA ARG A 42 -3.79 -16.88 1.14
C ARG A 42 -2.41 -16.50 1.68
N LEU A 43 -2.35 -15.67 2.72
CA LEU A 43 -1.12 -15.36 3.45
C LEU A 43 -0.62 -16.57 4.24
N ALA A 44 -1.50 -17.27 4.96
CA ALA A 44 -1.15 -18.44 5.77
C ALA A 44 -0.63 -19.60 4.90
N ASP A 45 -1.24 -19.82 3.74
CA ASP A 45 -0.87 -20.90 2.82
C ASP A 45 0.34 -20.56 1.93
N GLY A 46 0.91 -19.35 2.04
CA GLY A 46 2.08 -18.91 1.28
C GLY A 46 1.81 -18.57 -0.20
N GLN A 47 0.57 -18.67 -0.66
CA GLN A 47 0.17 -18.40 -2.04
C GLN A 47 0.50 -16.95 -2.47
N LEU A 48 0.36 -15.98 -1.56
CA LEU A 48 0.69 -14.59 -1.87
C LEU A 48 2.19 -14.38 -2.16
N LEU A 49 3.07 -15.14 -1.50
CA LEU A 49 4.51 -15.06 -1.74
C LEU A 49 4.83 -15.56 -3.16
N LEU A 50 4.24 -16.69 -3.56
CA LEU A 50 4.41 -17.25 -4.90
C LEU A 50 3.92 -16.28 -5.97
N GLU A 51 2.74 -15.69 -5.78
CA GLU A 51 2.21 -14.66 -6.69
C GLU A 51 3.13 -13.45 -6.79
N PHE A 52 3.71 -13.00 -5.66
CA PHE A 52 4.64 -11.87 -5.63
C PHE A 52 5.94 -12.18 -6.38
N GLU A 53 6.50 -13.38 -6.22
CA GLU A 53 7.73 -13.79 -6.91
C GLU A 53 7.57 -13.87 -8.44
N LEU A 54 6.34 -14.07 -8.92
CA LEU A 54 6.02 -14.06 -10.34
C LEU A 54 5.98 -12.65 -10.94
N ILE A 55 5.94 -11.59 -10.12
CA ILE A 55 5.91 -10.22 -10.62
C ILE A 55 7.26 -9.87 -11.26
N PRO A 56 7.30 -9.49 -12.55
CA PRO A 56 8.55 -9.09 -13.19
C PRO A 56 9.16 -7.89 -12.48
N ARG A 57 10.40 -8.02 -12.01
CA ARG A 57 11.09 -6.94 -11.28
C ARG A 57 11.29 -5.69 -12.14
N ARG A 58 11.44 -5.85 -13.46
CA ARG A 58 11.64 -4.79 -14.44
C ARG A 58 10.98 -5.15 -15.77
N LYS A 59 10.56 -4.14 -16.52
CA LYS A 59 10.06 -4.29 -17.90
C LYS A 59 11.18 -4.84 -18.80
N ALA A 60 10.89 -5.89 -19.56
CA ALA A 60 11.83 -6.44 -20.52
C ALA A 60 12.17 -5.40 -21.61
N GLY A 61 13.45 -5.27 -21.95
CA GLY A 61 13.92 -4.29 -22.95
C GLY A 61 13.75 -2.83 -22.53
N ALA A 62 13.64 -2.55 -21.23
CA ALA A 62 13.53 -1.20 -20.72
C ALA A 62 14.78 -0.34 -21.01
N ASP A 63 14.56 0.94 -21.34
CA ASP A 63 15.62 1.94 -21.55
C ASP A 63 15.92 2.73 -20.26
N PHE A 64 17.20 2.95 -20.03
CA PHE A 64 17.78 3.69 -18.91
C PHE A 64 18.85 4.69 -19.35
N SER A 65 18.92 4.99 -20.66
CA SER A 65 19.98 5.78 -21.31
C SER A 65 20.38 7.04 -20.54
N MET A 66 19.42 7.84 -20.08
CA MET A 66 19.73 9.04 -19.28
C MET A 66 20.16 8.72 -17.85
N ALA A 67 19.59 7.70 -17.23
CA ALA A 67 19.90 7.31 -15.85
C ALA A 67 21.32 6.73 -15.72
N VAL A 68 21.82 6.06 -16.76
CA VAL A 68 23.17 5.49 -16.84
C VAL A 68 24.20 6.43 -17.50
N HIS A 69 23.78 7.62 -17.94
CA HIS A 69 24.69 8.60 -18.52
C HIS A 69 25.78 8.98 -17.50
N PRO A 70 27.08 9.07 -17.88
CA PRO A 70 28.17 9.34 -16.95
C PRO A 70 27.94 10.55 -16.05
N ASP A 71 27.43 11.64 -16.62
CA ASP A 71 27.10 12.87 -15.89
C ASP A 71 26.06 12.66 -14.78
N ASN A 72 25.23 11.62 -14.86
CA ASN A 72 24.09 11.36 -13.98
C ASN A 72 24.30 10.21 -12.99
N LEU A 73 25.36 9.41 -13.14
CA LEU A 73 25.62 8.25 -12.27
C LEU A 73 25.67 8.64 -10.78
N CYS A 74 26.27 9.79 -10.46
CA CYS A 74 26.37 10.29 -9.09
C CYS A 74 25.04 10.79 -8.50
N ARG A 75 23.98 10.92 -9.31
CA ARG A 75 22.64 11.35 -8.87
C ARG A 75 21.73 10.15 -8.52
N ASN A 76 22.25 8.93 -8.57
CA ASN A 76 21.54 7.71 -8.19
C ASN A 76 22.04 7.20 -6.83
N GLN A 77 21.13 6.93 -5.90
CA GLN A 77 21.49 6.33 -4.61
C GLN A 77 21.89 4.86 -4.74
N TYR A 78 21.25 4.14 -5.67
CA TYR A 78 21.51 2.73 -5.95
C TYR A 78 21.69 2.52 -7.46
N GLN A 79 22.60 1.62 -7.85
CA GLN A 79 22.91 1.37 -9.26
C GLN A 79 21.82 0.57 -9.98
N ASP A 80 21.04 -0.21 -9.23
CA ASP A 80 19.99 -1.09 -9.72
C ASP A 80 18.58 -0.50 -9.60
N VAL A 81 18.45 0.69 -8.98
CA VAL A 81 17.18 1.43 -8.85
C VAL A 81 17.25 2.68 -9.72
N LEU A 82 16.82 2.55 -10.97
CA LEU A 82 16.87 3.61 -11.98
C LEU A 82 15.47 3.85 -12.56
N PRO A 83 15.12 5.10 -12.92
CA PRO A 83 13.86 5.40 -13.58
C PRO A 83 13.92 4.93 -15.05
N TYR A 84 12.79 4.49 -15.61
CA TYR A 84 12.71 4.20 -17.04
C TYR A 84 12.74 5.50 -17.85
N GLU A 85 13.34 5.48 -19.05
CA GLU A 85 13.42 6.69 -19.90
C GLU A 85 12.04 7.22 -20.29
N GLU A 86 11.07 6.32 -20.52
CA GLU A 86 9.73 6.66 -21.00
C GLU A 86 8.90 7.46 -19.98
N ASN A 87 9.14 7.30 -18.68
CA ASN A 87 8.35 7.95 -17.62
C ASN A 87 9.18 8.67 -16.56
N ARG A 88 10.49 8.87 -16.76
CA ARG A 88 11.30 9.65 -15.82
C ARG A 88 10.78 11.09 -15.71
N VAL A 89 10.93 11.65 -14.53
CA VAL A 89 10.72 13.09 -14.33
C VAL A 89 11.85 13.86 -15.02
N LYS A 90 11.50 14.91 -15.77
CA LYS A 90 12.46 15.76 -16.48
C LYS A 90 12.41 17.17 -15.88
N LEU A 91 13.47 17.56 -15.18
CA LEU A 91 13.60 18.91 -14.64
C LEU A 91 14.03 19.88 -15.74
N THR A 92 13.74 21.17 -15.55
CA THR A 92 14.36 22.22 -16.37
C THR A 92 15.87 22.20 -16.14
N PRO A 93 16.70 22.11 -17.19
CA PRO A 93 18.16 22.14 -17.05
C PRO A 93 18.65 23.39 -16.30
N SER A 94 19.66 23.19 -15.46
CA SER A 94 20.33 24.26 -14.73
C SER A 94 21.86 24.16 -14.89
N GLN A 95 22.60 25.16 -14.40
CA GLN A 95 24.06 25.18 -14.48
C GLN A 95 24.70 23.94 -13.82
N ASP A 96 24.17 23.52 -12.68
CA ASP A 96 24.67 22.36 -11.91
C ASP A 96 24.02 21.03 -12.32
N ASN A 97 22.97 21.08 -13.16
CA ASN A 97 22.26 19.93 -13.68
C ASN A 97 21.83 20.13 -15.15
N ARG A 98 22.82 20.09 -16.05
CA ARG A 98 22.63 20.34 -17.49
C ARG A 98 21.71 19.34 -18.17
N THR A 99 21.58 18.13 -17.61
CA THR A 99 20.74 17.05 -18.14
C THR A 99 19.29 17.15 -17.67
N GLY A 100 19.00 18.00 -16.67
CA GLY A 100 17.69 18.03 -16.00
C GLY A 100 17.31 16.69 -15.36
N TYR A 101 18.31 15.86 -15.04
CA TYR A 101 18.09 14.50 -14.54
C TYR A 101 17.78 14.50 -13.05
N ILE A 102 16.80 13.69 -12.68
CA ILE A 102 16.53 13.27 -11.30
C ILE A 102 16.09 11.80 -11.34
N ASN A 103 16.51 11.01 -10.35
CA ASN A 103 16.04 9.64 -10.19
C ASN A 103 14.62 9.63 -9.61
N ALA A 104 13.63 9.81 -10.48
CA ALA A 104 12.21 9.77 -10.17
C ALA A 104 11.40 9.38 -11.40
N SER A 105 10.24 8.77 -11.19
CA SER A 105 9.33 8.33 -12.26
C SER A 105 7.92 8.89 -12.04
N HIS A 106 7.23 9.22 -13.12
CA HIS A 106 5.79 9.47 -13.10
C HIS A 106 5.05 8.13 -12.96
N ILE A 107 4.15 8.04 -11.98
CA ILE A 107 3.31 6.88 -11.72
C ILE A 107 1.86 7.26 -11.95
N SER A 108 1.13 6.42 -12.70
CA SER A 108 -0.30 6.56 -12.94
C SER A 108 -1.04 5.33 -12.39
N ALA A 109 -2.14 5.57 -11.68
CA ALA A 109 -3.06 4.52 -11.26
C ALA A 109 -4.49 4.97 -11.60
N ALA A 110 -5.27 4.08 -12.22
CA ALA A 110 -6.70 4.29 -12.36
C ALA A 110 -7.37 3.91 -11.02
N VAL A 111 -8.10 4.84 -10.44
CA VAL A 111 -8.98 4.54 -9.30
C VAL A 111 -10.33 4.17 -9.89
N GLY A 112 -10.73 2.92 -9.70
CA GLY A 112 -12.05 2.40 -10.09
C GLY A 112 -13.16 2.86 -9.17
#